data_AF-A0A7G9T9V6-F1
#
_entry.id   AF-A0A7G9T9V6-F1
#
_cell.length_a   1.000
_cell.length_b   1.000
_cell.length_c   1.000
_cell.angle_alpha   90.00
_cell.angle_beta   90.00
_cell.angle_gamma   90.00
#
_symmetry.space_group_name_H-M   'P 1'
#
loop_
_entity.id
_entity.type
_entity.pdbx_description
1 polymer ?
#
loop_
_entity_poly.entity_id
_entity_poly.type
_entity_poly.pdbx_seq_one_letter_code
_entity_poly.pdbx_strand_id
1 'polypeptide(L)'
;MQPIDTLQTDFAQTLGFIDKCDDHIFKVRNWALLTTSAVIAFSISQDFDPIALANLALLVAFIYLELIYKSFQDSAIEHTTDISQRIDLHLGGANSAAVMQGYAHSFGRKLQYPSARHVFAILGNRKRWHILSFYLLLAVFSVGAFIVAQFVERAPT
;
A
#
# COMPACT_ATOMS: atom_id res chain seq x y z
N MET A 1 33.46 -6.15 10.63
CA MET A 1 32.13 -6.48 11.18
C MET A 1 32.00 -7.98 11.22
N GLN A 2 31.49 -8.54 12.31
CA GLN A 2 31.15 -9.97 12.32
C GLN A 2 29.94 -10.21 11.41
N PRO A 3 29.80 -11.39 10.80
CA PRO A 3 28.66 -11.72 9.93
C PRO A 3 27.30 -11.48 10.60
N ILE A 4 27.22 -11.71 11.91
CA ILE A 4 26.01 -11.48 12.71
C ILE A 4 25.65 -9.99 12.83
N ASP A 5 26.64 -9.10 13.00
CA ASP A 5 26.42 -7.65 13.07
C ASP A 5 25.81 -7.12 11.77
N THR A 6 26.25 -7.69 10.64
CA THR A 6 25.76 -7.32 9.30
C THR A 6 24.31 -7.75 9.10
N LEU A 7 23.95 -8.96 9.54
CA LEU A 7 22.57 -9.47 9.50
C LEU A 7 21.64 -8.66 10.41
N GLN A 8 22.07 -8.34 11.63
CA GLN A 8 21.29 -7.54 12.56
C GLN A 8 21.07 -6.11 12.05
N THR A 9 22.10 -5.51 11.44
CA THR A 9 21.99 -4.17 10.86
C THR A 9 21.02 -4.16 9.67
N ASP A 10 21.11 -5.14 8.76
CA ASP A 10 20.19 -5.26 7.61
C ASP A 10 18.76 -5.57 8.05
N PHE A 11 18.59 -6.37 9.10
CA PHE A 11 17.29 -6.63 9.73
C PHE A 11 16.65 -5.35 10.26
N ALA A 12 17.39 -4.56 11.06
CA ALA A 12 16.91 -3.29 11.60
C ALA A 12 16.57 -2.27 10.50
N GLN A 13 17.39 -2.21 9.45
CA GLN A 13 17.13 -1.35 8.29
C GLN A 13 15.87 -1.76 7.54
N THR A 14 15.65 -3.06 7.35
CA THR A 14 14.47 -3.57 6.62
C THR A 14 13.19 -3.38 7.45
N LEU A 15 13.25 -3.56 8.78
CA LEU A 15 12.14 -3.21 9.68
C LEU A 15 11.79 -1.72 9.60
N GLY A 16 12.79 -0.83 9.66
CA GLY A 16 12.54 0.60 9.51
C GLY A 16 12.00 0.99 8.13
N PHE A 17 12.22 0.18 7.10
CA PHE A 17 11.58 0.36 5.79
C PHE A 17 10.13 -0.11 5.78
N ILE A 18 9.81 -1.21 6.45
CA ILE A 18 8.42 -1.70 6.62
C ILE A 18 7.59 -0.63 7.33
N ASP A 19 8.08 -0.07 8.43
CA ASP A 19 7.38 0.98 9.19
C ASP A 19 7.10 2.22 8.31
N LYS A 20 8.07 2.63 7.50
CA LYS A 20 7.89 3.72 6.53
C LYS A 20 6.81 3.39 5.49
N CYS A 21 6.75 2.16 5.00
CA CYS A 21 5.71 1.74 4.06
C CYS A 21 4.33 1.80 4.71
N ASP A 22 4.19 1.36 5.95
CA ASP A 22 2.93 1.45 6.70
C ASP A 22 2.48 2.90 6.92
N ASP A 23 3.40 3.78 7.30
CA ASP A 23 3.15 5.22 7.41
C ASP A 23 2.67 5.83 6.08
N HIS A 24 3.29 5.44 4.97
CA HIS A 24 2.88 5.90 3.65
C HIS A 24 1.50 5.37 3.26
N ILE A 25 1.21 4.08 3.49
CA ILE A 25 -0.12 3.51 3.26
C ILE A 25 -1.19 4.29 4.03
N PHE A 26 -0.94 4.61 5.30
CA PHE A 26 -1.87 5.39 6.11
C PHE A 26 -2.09 6.81 5.55
N LYS A 27 -1.02 7.51 5.17
CA LYS A 27 -1.10 8.83 4.54
C LYS A 27 -1.88 8.80 3.24
N VAL A 28 -1.68 7.78 2.41
CA VAL A 28 -2.36 7.60 1.12
C VAL A 28 -3.86 7.43 1.31
N ARG A 29 -4.29 6.62 2.29
CA ARG A 29 -5.71 6.48 2.63
C ARG A 29 -6.35 7.79 3.09
N ASN A 30 -5.64 8.54 3.93
CA ASN A 30 -6.13 9.84 4.39
C ASN A 30 -6.25 10.85 3.25
N TRP A 31 -5.27 10.87 2.34
CA TRP A 31 -5.35 11.71 1.14
C TRP A 31 -6.50 11.27 0.24
N ALA A 32 -6.70 9.98 0.02
CA ALA A 32 -7.83 9.48 -0.75
C ALA A 32 -9.17 9.94 -0.18
N LEU A 33 -9.33 9.87 1.15
CA LEU A 33 -10.54 10.33 1.84
C LEU A 33 -10.74 11.84 1.74
N LEU A 34 -9.69 12.62 2.00
CA LEU A 34 -9.74 14.09 1.94
C LEU A 34 -10.02 14.59 0.54
N THR A 35 -9.29 14.09 -0.46
CA THR A 35 -9.48 14.52 -1.85
C THR A 35 -10.85 14.07 -2.39
N THR A 36 -11.31 12.87 -2.06
CA THR A 36 -12.67 12.43 -2.41
C THR A 36 -13.74 13.35 -1.84
N SER A 37 -13.63 13.68 -0.55
CA SER A 37 -14.58 14.58 0.11
C SER A 37 -14.56 15.98 -0.51
N ALA A 38 -13.37 16.49 -0.82
CA ALA A 38 -13.20 17.80 -1.47
C ALA A 38 -13.78 17.83 -2.89
N VAL A 39 -13.55 16.78 -3.69
CA VAL A 39 -14.08 16.67 -5.06
C VAL A 39 -15.60 16.59 -5.05
N ILE A 40 -16.18 15.82 -4.12
CA ILE A 40 -17.64 15.74 -3.95
C ILE A 40 -18.21 17.11 -3.55
N ALA A 41 -17.63 17.77 -2.54
CA ALA A 41 -18.07 19.08 -2.09
C ALA A 41 -17.97 20.13 -3.21
N PHE A 42 -16.87 20.10 -3.98
CA PHE A 42 -16.66 20.98 -5.13
C PHE A 42 -17.69 20.75 -6.23
N SER A 43 -17.97 19.47 -6.56
CA SER A 43 -18.98 19.09 -7.55
C SER A 43 -20.35 19.70 -7.23
N ILE A 44 -20.77 19.60 -5.97
CA ILE A 44 -22.04 20.16 -5.48
C ILE A 44 -22.00 21.70 -5.52
N SER A 45 -20.89 22.32 -5.13
CA SER A 45 -20.78 23.79 -5.12
C SER A 45 -20.80 24.44 -6.51
N GLN A 46 -20.53 23.67 -7.57
CA GLN A 46 -20.43 24.17 -8.94
C GLN A 46 -21.60 23.70 -9.82
N ASP A 47 -22.61 23.00 -9.27
CA ASP A 47 -23.69 22.35 -10.05
C ASP A 47 -23.15 21.57 -11.25
N PHE A 48 -22.01 20.89 -11.05
CA PHE A 48 -21.34 20.14 -12.11
C PHE A 48 -21.11 18.70 -11.67
N ASP A 49 -22.21 17.98 -11.58
CA ASP A 49 -22.33 16.57 -11.21
C ASP A 49 -21.33 15.61 -11.85
N PRO A 50 -20.89 15.77 -13.12
CA PRO A 50 -19.91 14.87 -13.71
C PRO A 50 -18.55 14.85 -12.96
N ILE A 51 -18.22 15.89 -12.18
CA ILE A 51 -17.01 15.91 -11.34
C ILE A 51 -17.07 14.84 -10.24
N ALA A 52 -18.25 14.56 -9.68
CA ALA A 52 -18.41 13.47 -8.70
C ALA A 52 -18.07 12.09 -9.31
N LEU A 53 -18.32 11.88 -10.60
CA LEU A 53 -17.93 10.66 -11.31
C LEU A 53 -16.43 10.63 -11.64
N ALA A 54 -15.83 11.78 -11.95
CA ALA A 54 -14.37 11.89 -12.13
C ALA A 54 -13.60 11.46 -10.87
N ASN A 55 -14.21 11.59 -9.69
CA ASN A 55 -13.65 11.08 -8.44
C ASN A 55 -13.38 9.56 -8.46
N LEU A 56 -14.14 8.78 -9.24
CA LEU A 56 -13.89 7.33 -9.35
C LEU A 56 -12.52 7.05 -9.98
N ALA A 57 -12.09 7.84 -10.98
CA ALA A 57 -10.77 7.71 -11.57
C ALA A 57 -9.66 8.07 -10.56
N LEU A 58 -9.91 9.07 -9.73
CA LEU A 58 -9.01 9.47 -8.64
C LEU A 58 -8.85 8.35 -7.60
N LEU A 59 -9.94 7.69 -7.22
CA LEU A 59 -9.91 6.53 -6.32
C LEU A 59 -9.07 5.39 -6.91
N VAL A 60 -9.16 5.11 -8.20
CA VAL A 60 -8.32 4.11 -8.87
C VAL A 60 -6.83 4.46 -8.76
N ALA A 61 -6.47 5.74 -8.91
CA ALA A 61 -5.09 6.19 -8.74
C ALA A 61 -4.58 5.98 -7.30
N PHE A 62 -5.41 6.28 -6.29
CA PHE A 62 -5.05 6.04 -4.88
C PHE A 62 -4.95 4.56 -4.54
N ILE A 63 -5.87 3.72 -5.05
CA ILE A 63 -5.78 2.25 -4.92
C ILE A 63 -4.43 1.78 -5.48
N TYR A 64 -4.09 2.20 -6.69
CA TYR A 64 -2.85 1.79 -7.34
C TYR A 64 -1.62 2.19 -6.52
N LEU A 65 -1.62 3.41 -5.99
CA LEU A 65 -0.53 3.93 -5.18
C LEU A 65 -0.39 3.21 -3.84
N GLU A 66 -1.50 2.87 -3.16
CA GLU A 66 -1.47 2.03 -1.96
C GLU A 66 -0.92 0.63 -2.25
N LEU A 67 -1.32 0.02 -3.38
CA LEU A 67 -0.85 -1.33 -3.74
C LEU A 67 0.64 -1.36 -4.06
N ILE A 68 1.22 -0.28 -4.59
CA ILE A 68 2.68 -0.14 -4.76
C ILE A 68 3.38 -0.25 -3.40
N TYR A 69 2.98 0.58 -2.43
CA TYR A 69 3.59 0.54 -1.09
C TYR A 69 3.37 -0.80 -0.40
N LYS A 70 2.19 -1.41 -0.59
CA LYS A 70 1.90 -2.73 -0.05
C LYS A 70 2.80 -3.81 -0.65
N SER A 71 3.06 -3.74 -1.95
CA SER A 71 3.96 -4.69 -2.61
C SER A 71 5.40 -4.53 -2.12
N PHE A 72 5.86 -3.30 -1.87
CA PHE A 72 7.18 -3.08 -1.27
C PHE A 72 7.27 -3.60 0.17
N GLN A 73 6.21 -3.40 0.95
CA GLN A 73 6.12 -3.94 2.30
C GLN A 73 6.19 -5.48 2.31
N ASP A 74 5.48 -6.15 1.40
CA ASP A 74 5.51 -7.62 1.32
C ASP A 74 6.91 -8.15 1.00
N SER A 75 7.60 -7.55 0.01
CA SER A 75 8.98 -7.94 -0.33
C SER A 75 9.92 -7.71 0.84
N ALA A 76 9.72 -6.64 1.61
CA ALA A 76 10.50 -6.36 2.81
C ALA A 76 10.24 -7.40 3.91
N ILE A 77 8.99 -7.81 4.11
CA ILE A 77 8.62 -8.87 5.07
C ILE A 77 9.27 -10.21 4.70
N GLU A 78 9.24 -10.58 3.41
CA GLU A 78 9.89 -11.80 2.93
C GLU A 78 11.41 -11.78 3.21
N HIS A 79 12.07 -10.64 2.93
CA HIS A 79 13.50 -10.46 3.21
C HIS A 79 13.81 -10.48 4.71
N THR A 80 12.99 -9.85 5.56
CA THR A 80 13.17 -9.95 7.02
C THR A 80 13.01 -11.38 7.54
N THR A 81 12.12 -12.17 6.94
CA THR A 81 11.90 -13.56 7.33
C THR A 81 13.12 -14.43 6.99
N ASP A 82 13.72 -14.24 5.80
CA ASP A 82 14.98 -14.90 5.41
C ASP A 82 16.15 -14.52 6.34
N ILE A 83 16.28 -13.22 6.69
CA ILE A 83 17.33 -12.78 7.63
C ILE A 83 17.12 -13.41 9.02
N SER A 84 15.87 -13.41 9.53
CA SER A 84 15.55 -13.99 10.84
C SER A 84 15.94 -15.47 10.89
N GLN A 85 15.59 -16.24 9.86
CA GLN A 85 15.93 -17.66 9.77
C GLN A 85 17.45 -17.88 9.76
N ARG A 86 18.22 -17.00 9.11
CA ARG A 86 19.69 -17.06 9.09
C ARG A 86 20.31 -16.70 10.45
N ILE A 87 19.74 -15.74 11.16
CA ILE A 87 20.15 -15.40 12.53
C ILE A 87 19.90 -16.60 13.47
N ASP A 88 18.75 -17.25 13.37
CA ASP A 88 18.42 -18.44 14.17
C ASP A 88 19.39 -19.60 13.88
N LEU A 89 19.75 -19.82 12.61
CA LEU A 89 20.75 -20.82 12.22
C LEU A 89 22.13 -20.51 12.83
N HIS A 90 22.52 -19.24 12.89
CA HIS A 90 23.78 -18.82 13.51
C HIS A 90 23.78 -19.08 15.03
N LEU A 91 22.66 -18.76 15.71
CA LEU A 91 22.49 -19.02 17.14
C LEU A 91 22.45 -20.53 17.47
N GLY A 92 22.00 -21.37 16.53
CA GLY A 92 22.04 -22.84 16.62
C GLY A 92 23.42 -23.47 16.44
N GLY A 93 24.50 -22.67 16.32
CA GLY A 93 25.88 -23.16 16.23
C GLY A 93 26.35 -23.48 14.81
N ALA A 94 25.62 -23.06 13.77
CA ALA A 94 26.05 -23.23 12.40
C ALA A 94 27.27 -22.35 12.06
N ASN A 95 28.17 -22.88 11.26
CA ASN A 95 29.39 -22.19 10.85
C ASN A 95 29.05 -20.90 10.06
N SER A 96 29.70 -19.78 10.38
CA SER A 96 29.38 -18.45 9.81
C SER A 96 29.47 -18.41 8.27
N ALA A 97 30.31 -19.25 7.68
CA ALA A 97 30.43 -19.39 6.22
C ALA A 97 29.18 -20.00 5.57
N ALA A 98 28.48 -20.91 6.26
CA ALA A 98 27.23 -21.51 5.79
C ALA A 98 26.05 -20.52 5.91
N VAL A 99 26.03 -19.70 6.96
CA VAL A 99 24.98 -18.68 7.19
C VAL A 99 25.01 -17.58 6.11
N MET A 100 26.21 -17.22 5.66
CA MET A 100 26.42 -16.18 4.64
C MET A 100 26.37 -16.70 3.20
N GLN A 101 26.28 -18.02 2.99
CA GLN A 101 26.24 -18.58 1.64
C GLN A 101 24.96 -18.14 0.91
N GLY A 102 25.13 -17.47 -0.23
CA GLY A 102 24.03 -16.93 -1.04
C GLY A 102 23.33 -15.70 -0.43
N TYR A 103 23.82 -15.13 0.67
CA TYR A 103 23.25 -13.91 1.25
C TYR A 103 23.59 -12.69 0.37
N ALA A 104 22.56 -12.07 -0.21
CA ALA A 104 22.69 -10.81 -0.92
C ALA A 104 22.39 -9.67 0.05
N HIS A 105 23.45 -8.99 0.49
CA HIS A 105 23.34 -7.85 1.38
C HIS A 105 22.62 -6.68 0.71
N SER A 106 21.83 -5.95 1.50
CA SER A 106 21.02 -4.78 1.14
C SER A 106 19.71 -5.11 0.42
N PHE A 107 18.61 -4.92 1.15
CA PHE A 107 17.25 -4.90 0.62
C PHE A 107 17.08 -3.94 -0.57
N GLY A 108 17.82 -2.83 -0.58
CA GLY A 108 17.85 -1.83 -1.66
C GLY A 108 18.17 -2.38 -3.05
N ARG A 109 18.95 -3.47 -3.13
CA ARG A 109 19.33 -4.12 -4.39
C ARG A 109 18.28 -5.11 -4.90
N LYS A 110 17.36 -5.56 -4.04
CA LYS A 110 16.26 -6.50 -4.36
C LYS A 110 14.91 -5.81 -4.54
N LEU A 111 14.82 -4.50 -4.32
CA LEU A 111 13.65 -3.67 -4.64
C LEU A 111 13.44 -3.65 -6.16
N GLN A 112 12.88 -4.73 -6.70
CA GLN A 112 12.33 -4.73 -8.04
C GLN A 112 11.02 -3.95 -7.99
N TYR A 113 10.85 -2.98 -8.89
CA TYR A 113 9.58 -2.30 -9.04
C TYR A 113 8.50 -3.35 -9.31
N PRO A 114 7.44 -3.41 -8.48
CA PRO A 114 6.43 -4.43 -8.64
C PRO A 114 5.72 -4.19 -9.97
N SER A 115 5.82 -5.19 -10.86
CA SER A 115 5.10 -5.15 -12.13
C SER A 115 3.60 -4.95 -11.87
N ALA A 116 2.91 -4.17 -12.72
CA ALA A 116 1.48 -3.92 -12.56
C ALA A 116 0.67 -5.21 -12.38
N ARG A 117 1.08 -6.32 -13.01
CA ARG A 117 0.46 -7.65 -12.84
C ARG A 117 0.56 -8.16 -11.40
N HIS A 118 1.70 -8.00 -10.73
CA HIS A 118 1.87 -8.35 -9.32
C HIS A 118 1.02 -7.45 -8.41
N VAL A 119 0.99 -6.15 -8.71
CA VAL A 119 0.17 -5.14 -7.99
C VAL A 119 -1.32 -5.49 -8.09
N PHE A 120 -1.83 -5.87 -9.26
CA PHE A 120 -3.22 -6.32 -9.45
C PHE A 120 -3.47 -7.74 -8.92
N ALA A 121 -2.47 -8.62 -8.86
CA ALA A 121 -2.63 -9.94 -8.22
C ALA A 121 -2.90 -9.80 -6.71
N ILE A 122 -2.35 -8.77 -6.06
CA ILE A 122 -2.61 -8.46 -4.64
C ILE A 122 -4.09 -8.15 -4.38
N LEU A 123 -4.78 -7.49 -5.31
CA LEU A 123 -6.23 -7.21 -5.23
C LEU A 123 -7.08 -8.48 -5.20
N GLY A 124 -6.62 -9.58 -5.81
CA GLY A 124 -7.30 -10.87 -5.80
C GLY A 124 -7.21 -11.64 -4.48
N ASN A 125 -6.36 -11.20 -3.54
CA ASN A 125 -6.14 -11.93 -2.30
C ASN A 125 -7.23 -11.64 -1.25
N ARG A 126 -8.00 -12.67 -0.89
CA ARG A 126 -9.12 -12.58 0.07
C ARG A 126 -8.73 -12.01 1.44
N LYS A 127 -7.50 -12.26 1.91
CA LYS A 127 -6.99 -11.71 3.19
C LYS A 127 -6.79 -10.18 3.16
N ARG A 128 -6.83 -9.57 1.97
CA ARG A 128 -6.57 -8.13 1.76
C ARG A 128 -7.80 -7.35 1.31
N TRP A 129 -8.98 -7.96 1.44
CA TRP A 129 -10.27 -7.33 1.14
C TRP A 129 -10.51 -6.03 1.91
N HIS A 130 -9.89 -5.84 3.08
CA HIS A 130 -10.02 -4.59 3.84
C HIS A 130 -9.54 -3.35 3.05
N ILE A 131 -8.53 -3.50 2.18
CA ILE A 131 -8.07 -2.41 1.29
C ILE A 131 -9.18 -2.09 0.28
N LEU A 132 -9.68 -3.12 -0.41
CA LEU A 132 -10.72 -2.95 -1.41
C LEU A 132 -12.03 -2.40 -0.82
N SER A 133 -12.41 -2.86 0.38
CA SER A 133 -13.61 -2.39 1.09
C SER A 133 -13.56 -0.90 1.40
N PHE A 134 -12.38 -0.36 1.79
CA PHE A 134 -12.22 1.07 2.04
C PHE A 134 -12.52 1.91 0.79
N TYR A 135 -11.91 1.55 -0.35
CA TYR A 135 -12.13 2.29 -1.59
C TYR A 135 -13.50 2.04 -2.22
N LEU A 136 -14.06 0.84 -2.04
CA LEU A 136 -15.42 0.54 -2.46
C LEU A 136 -16.43 1.41 -1.70
N LEU A 137 -16.23 1.61 -0.40
CA LEU A 137 -17.04 2.51 0.40
C LEU A 137 -16.93 3.96 -0.12
N LEU A 138 -15.72 4.46 -0.40
CA LEU A 138 -15.53 5.78 -1.01
C LEU A 138 -16.19 5.91 -2.40
N ALA A 139 -16.15 4.86 -3.21
CA ALA A 139 -16.81 4.82 -4.51
C ALA A 139 -18.34 4.89 -4.37
N VAL A 140 -18.92 4.12 -3.42
CA VAL A 140 -20.34 4.18 -3.10
C VAL A 140 -20.75 5.58 -2.62
N PHE A 141 -19.92 6.23 -1.79
CA PHE A 141 -20.17 7.62 -1.38
C PHE A 141 -20.16 8.59 -2.57
N SER A 142 -19.24 8.41 -3.53
CA SER A 142 -19.15 9.26 -4.73
C SER A 142 -20.39 9.09 -5.63
N VAL A 143 -20.84 7.85 -5.84
CA VAL A 143 -22.07 7.55 -6.60
C VAL A 143 -23.31 8.04 -5.86
N GLY A 144 -23.37 7.86 -4.54
CA GLY A 144 -24.46 8.36 -3.70
C GLY A 144 -24.59 9.87 -3.77
N ALA A 145 -23.47 10.60 -3.70
CA ALA A 145 -23.46 12.06 -3.85
C ALA A 145 -23.99 12.51 -5.22
N PHE A 146 -23.57 11.85 -6.30
CA PHE A 146 -24.07 12.11 -7.65
C PHE A 146 -25.60 11.90 -7.75
N ILE A 147 -26.11 10.80 -7.18
CA ILE A 147 -27.56 10.52 -7.18
C ILE A 147 -28.32 11.60 -6.41
N VAL A 148 -27.83 11.96 -5.20
CA VAL A 148 -28.49 12.98 -4.37
C VAL A 148 -28.50 14.34 -5.08
N ALA A 149 -27.39 14.76 -5.69
CA ALA A 149 -27.32 16.01 -6.45
C ALA A 149 -28.38 16.05 -7.58
N GLN A 150 -28.48 14.98 -8.37
CA GLN A 150 -29.51 14.85 -9.41
C GLN A 150 -30.95 14.93 -8.89
N PHE A 151 -31.23 14.48 -7.65
CA PHE A 151 -32.56 14.60 -7.06
C PHE A 151 -32.84 15.99 -6.49
N VAL A 152 -31.82 16.66 -5.93
CA VAL A 152 -31.95 18.01 -5.37
C VAL A 152 -32.13 19.04 -6.48
N GLU A 153 -31.38 18.95 -7.58
CA GLU A 153 -31.53 19.85 -8.74
C GLU A 153 -32.86 19.67 -9.48
N ARG A 154 -33.47 18.48 -9.41
CA ARG A 154 -34.74 18.17 -10.10
C ARG A 154 -35.98 18.38 -9.23
N ALA A 155 -35.83 18.81 -7.98
CA ALA A 155 -36.96 19.17 -7.15
C ALA A 155 -37.53 20.52 -7.64
N PRO A 156 -38.78 20.56 -8.16
CA PRO A 156 -39.39 21.82 -8.55
C PRO A 156 -39.60 22.67 -7.30
N THR A 157 -38.96 23.84 -7.23
CA THR A 157 -39.35 24.94 -6.33
C THR A 157 -40.69 25.52 -6.75
#